data_AF-A0A928JUH3-F1
#
_entry.id   AF-A0A928JUH3-F1
#
_cell.length_a   1.000
_cell.length_b   1.000
_cell.length_c   1.000
_cell.angle_alpha   90.00
_cell.angle_beta   90.00
_cell.angle_gamma   90.00
#
_symmetry.space_group_name_H-M   'P 1'
#
loop_
_entity.id
_entity.type
_entity.pdbx_description
1 polymer ?
#
loop_
_entity_poly.entity_id
_entity_poly.type
_entity_poly.pdbx_seq_one_letter_code
_entity_poly.pdbx_strand_id
1 'polypeptide(L)'
;MLNEKEEFLAYTGKMDYKTADKHTYLGRFNFDMLTKFIGLTRVLTIVARGYMYENGEADIDRARLALCAWCSVPNKKTDQPKKEGQSETDYRHLHEQFSELVDRNGNGWFYTFVQNTIKFIKDNPDKVSKYDQKKPDKLKGFATAWRKKVMQYQVPLYSSKTQGSFLIHFDDILADALEQGELQNKDFELSPELTEQLILSTPKGVKLEVLITLYKYYIANKQNNTDWVILPVTNFDAYFGTTAFGRRYLQLLKEANLIESETSYGVSRFKLNLLQYLLIVL
;
A
#
# COMPACT_ATOMS: atom_id res chain seq x y z
N MET A 1 -4.67 5.61 -5.25
CA MET A 1 -3.65 5.49 -6.32
C MET A 1 -3.31 6.86 -6.89
N LEU A 2 -4.29 7.59 -7.45
CA LEU A 2 -4.12 8.97 -7.94
C LEU A 2 -4.52 10.02 -6.90
N ASN A 3 -5.61 9.76 -6.18
CA ASN A 3 -5.98 10.52 -5.00
C ASN A 3 -5.24 9.96 -3.78
N GLU A 4 -4.11 10.58 -3.44
CA GLU A 4 -3.26 10.14 -2.33
C GLU A 4 -3.87 10.48 -0.96
N LYS A 5 -4.71 11.53 -0.89
CA LYS A 5 -5.44 11.91 0.33
C LYS A 5 -6.49 10.85 0.69
N GLU A 6 -7.25 10.39 -0.30
CA GLU A 6 -8.19 9.27 -0.10
C GLU A 6 -7.44 7.96 0.21
N GLU A 7 -6.27 7.75 -0.40
CA GLU A 7 -5.43 6.60 -0.09
C GLU A 7 -4.92 6.62 1.36
N PHE A 8 -4.51 7.77 1.86
CA PHE A 8 -4.14 7.97 3.26
C PHE A 8 -5.29 7.61 4.20
N LEU A 9 -6.49 8.14 3.95
CA LEU A 9 -7.68 7.84 4.74
C LEU A 9 -8.04 6.34 4.72
N ALA A 10 -7.77 5.63 3.62
CA ALA A 10 -7.96 4.19 3.55
C ALA A 10 -6.99 3.38 4.43
N TYR A 11 -5.87 3.99 4.85
CA TYR A 11 -4.85 3.35 5.70
C TYR A 11 -4.83 3.88 7.14
N THR A 12 -5.57 4.94 7.47
CA THR A 12 -5.59 5.55 8.81
C THR A 12 -7.00 5.73 9.37
N GLY A 13 -8.01 5.77 8.51
CA GLY A 13 -9.41 5.94 8.89
C GLY A 13 -10.05 4.68 9.46
N LYS A 14 -11.32 4.81 9.85
CA LYS A 14 -12.14 3.68 10.28
C LYS A 14 -12.51 2.82 9.07
N MET A 15 -12.17 1.54 9.14
CA MET A 15 -12.52 0.57 8.11
C MET A 15 -14.00 0.19 8.17
N ASP A 16 -14.65 0.19 7.01
CA ASP A 16 -16.01 -0.29 6.85
C ASP A 16 -16.00 -1.72 6.28
N TYR A 17 -16.30 -2.70 7.12
CA TYR A 17 -16.34 -4.11 6.74
C TYR A 17 -17.66 -4.43 6.01
N LYS A 18 -17.81 -3.93 4.78
CA LYS A 18 -18.99 -4.19 3.95
C LYS A 18 -18.88 -5.52 3.21
N THR A 19 -20.05 -6.13 2.99
CA THR A 19 -20.24 -7.38 2.25
C THR A 19 -20.77 -7.15 0.83
N ALA A 20 -20.82 -5.90 0.36
CA ALA A 20 -21.43 -5.54 -0.91
C ALA A 20 -20.75 -6.24 -2.11
N ASP A 21 -19.44 -6.50 -2.01
CA ASP A 21 -18.70 -7.34 -2.94
C ASP A 21 -17.78 -8.34 -2.21
N LYS A 22 -17.39 -9.42 -2.91
CA LYS A 22 -16.64 -10.56 -2.34
C LYS A 22 -15.27 -10.19 -1.75
N HIS A 23 -14.78 -8.96 -1.91
CA HIS A 23 -13.46 -8.51 -1.43
C HIS A 23 -13.44 -7.14 -0.73
N THR A 24 -14.58 -6.44 -0.58
CA THR A 24 -14.63 -5.08 0.01
C THR A 24 -14.14 -5.02 1.45
N TYR A 25 -14.21 -6.12 2.20
CA TYR A 25 -13.79 -6.21 3.58
C TYR A 25 -12.27 -6.11 3.79
N LEU A 26 -11.46 -6.21 2.73
CA LEU A 26 -10.00 -6.04 2.79
C LEU A 26 -9.56 -4.58 2.54
N GLY A 27 -10.47 -3.68 2.18
CA GLY A 27 -10.10 -2.32 1.80
C GLY A 27 -9.06 -2.28 0.68
N ARG A 28 -8.06 -1.40 0.84
CA ARG A 28 -6.91 -1.29 -0.08
C ARG A 28 -5.76 -2.24 0.29
N PHE A 29 -6.07 -3.45 0.73
CA PHE A 29 -5.11 -4.52 0.93
C PHE A 29 -5.49 -5.77 0.14
N ASN A 30 -4.48 -6.53 -0.27
CA ASN A 30 -4.67 -7.91 -0.71
C ASN A 30 -4.07 -8.88 0.32
N PHE A 31 -4.37 -10.16 0.17
CA PHE A 31 -3.96 -11.16 1.16
C PHE A 31 -2.45 -11.43 1.20
N ASP A 32 -1.76 -11.24 0.07
CA ASP A 32 -0.30 -11.37 0.02
C ASP A 32 0.37 -10.23 0.82
N MET A 33 -0.22 -9.03 0.86
CA MET A 33 0.28 -7.95 1.73
C MET A 33 0.21 -8.33 3.22
N LEU A 34 -0.83 -9.06 3.64
CA LEU A 34 -1.02 -9.44 5.06
C LEU A 34 -0.12 -10.60 5.49
N THR A 35 0.22 -11.49 4.56
CA THR A 35 0.98 -12.72 4.87
C THR A 35 2.46 -12.62 4.53
N LYS A 36 2.79 -11.90 3.46
CA LYS A 36 4.17 -11.76 2.95
C LYS A 36 4.74 -10.36 3.20
N PHE A 37 3.93 -9.40 3.67
CA PHE A 37 4.35 -8.02 3.93
C PHE A 37 4.91 -7.31 2.70
N ILE A 38 4.38 -7.65 1.51
CA ILE A 38 4.74 -7.00 0.25
C ILE A 38 3.86 -5.77 -0.02
N GLY A 39 4.34 -4.83 -0.84
CA GLY A 39 3.58 -3.63 -1.20
C GLY A 39 3.40 -2.61 -0.06
N LEU A 40 3.98 -2.87 1.12
CA LEU A 40 3.89 -1.98 2.27
C LEU A 40 4.73 -0.71 2.12
N THR A 41 5.75 -0.68 1.25
CA THR A 41 6.55 0.53 0.98
C THR A 41 5.64 1.71 0.65
N ARG A 42 4.78 1.59 -0.38
CA ARG A 42 3.83 2.64 -0.74
C ARG A 42 2.85 2.98 0.40
N VAL A 43 2.34 1.97 1.11
CA VAL A 43 1.40 2.18 2.22
C VAL A 43 2.04 3.05 3.30
N LEU A 44 3.25 2.67 3.73
CA LEU A 44 4.00 3.38 4.77
C LEU A 44 4.44 4.76 4.28
N THR A 45 4.85 4.93 3.02
CA THR A 45 5.16 6.26 2.46
C THR A 45 3.94 7.17 2.43
N ILE A 46 2.76 6.66 2.06
CA ILE A 46 1.51 7.45 2.11
C ILE A 46 1.16 7.85 3.55
N VAL A 47 1.27 6.92 4.50
CA VAL A 47 1.05 7.22 5.93
C VAL A 47 2.04 8.27 6.41
N ALA A 48 3.33 8.10 6.14
CA ALA A 48 4.38 9.04 6.52
C ALA A 48 4.11 10.44 5.95
N ARG A 49 3.83 10.56 4.65
CA ARG A 49 3.54 11.86 3.99
C ARG A 49 2.34 12.57 4.61
N GLY A 50 1.28 11.84 4.95
CA GLY A 50 0.08 12.43 5.56
C GLY A 50 0.34 13.07 6.92
N TYR A 51 1.16 12.45 7.76
CA TYR A 51 1.53 13.02 9.07
C TYR A 51 2.73 13.98 8.99
N MET A 52 3.63 13.82 8.02
CA MET A 52 4.79 14.68 7.83
C MET A 52 4.37 16.11 7.49
N TYR A 53 3.35 16.28 6.65
CA TYR A 53 2.95 17.59 6.13
C TYR A 53 1.62 18.10 6.69
N GLU A 54 1.12 17.50 7.78
CA GLU A 54 -0.17 17.88 8.37
C GLU A 54 -0.24 19.37 8.77
N ASN A 55 0.90 19.93 9.19
CA ASN A 55 1.04 21.32 9.64
C ASN A 55 1.67 22.25 8.58
N GLY A 56 1.75 21.82 7.32
CA GLY A 56 2.30 22.59 6.19
C GLY A 56 3.82 22.55 6.03
N GLU A 57 4.58 22.46 7.11
CA GLU A 57 6.04 22.19 7.06
C GLU A 57 6.33 20.70 7.31
N ALA A 58 7.44 20.20 6.75
CA ALA A 58 7.83 18.81 6.90
C ALA A 58 8.29 18.50 8.34
N ASP A 59 7.52 17.68 9.05
CA ASP A 59 7.82 17.17 10.38
C ASP A 59 8.19 15.67 10.31
N ILE A 60 9.49 15.40 10.19
CA ILE A 60 10.05 14.04 10.07
C ILE A 60 9.83 13.24 11.35
N ASP A 61 9.92 13.89 12.51
CA ASP A 61 9.77 13.23 13.82
C ASP A 61 8.32 12.78 14.03
N ARG A 62 7.34 13.65 13.72
CA ARG A 62 5.92 13.29 13.74
C ARG A 62 5.62 12.14 12.78
N ALA A 63 6.16 12.17 11.56
CA ALA A 63 5.99 11.09 10.60
C ALA A 63 6.57 9.76 11.11
N ARG A 64 7.75 9.77 11.74
CA ARG A 64 8.34 8.58 12.36
C ARG A 64 7.47 8.02 13.49
N LEU A 65 6.98 8.88 14.38
CA LEU A 65 6.11 8.47 15.47
C LEU A 65 4.78 7.89 14.96
N ALA A 66 4.22 8.47 13.89
CA ALA A 66 3.02 7.93 13.24
C ALA A 66 3.27 6.54 12.64
N LEU A 67 4.42 6.31 11.99
CA LEU A 67 4.80 4.98 11.50
C LEU A 67 4.90 3.96 12.65
N CYS A 68 5.50 4.36 13.78
CA CYS A 68 5.58 3.54 14.98
C CYS A 68 4.19 3.20 15.54
N ALA A 69 3.31 4.20 15.68
CA ALA A 69 1.94 4.02 16.14
C ALA A 69 1.14 3.09 15.21
N TRP A 70 1.16 3.35 13.90
CA TRP A 70 0.48 2.54 12.89
C TRP A 70 0.94 1.07 12.91
N CYS A 71 2.24 0.86 13.11
CA CYS A 71 2.86 -0.47 13.17
C CYS A 71 2.72 -1.18 14.52
N SER A 72 2.25 -0.51 15.57
CA SER A 72 2.32 -1.00 16.95
C SER A 72 1.73 -2.40 17.14
N VAL A 73 2.44 -3.22 17.91
CA VAL A 73 2.06 -4.55 18.36
C VAL A 73 2.19 -4.61 19.88
N PRO A 74 1.08 -4.78 20.63
CA PRO A 74 1.14 -4.73 22.08
C PRO A 74 2.01 -5.86 22.64
N ASN A 75 2.77 -5.57 23.69
CA ASN A 75 3.47 -6.57 24.48
C ASN A 75 2.44 -7.42 25.22
N LYS A 76 2.73 -8.72 25.38
CA LYS A 76 1.94 -9.58 26.27
C LYS A 76 2.36 -9.31 27.71
N LYS A 77 1.45 -9.53 28.66
CA LYS A 77 1.76 -9.47 30.10
C LYS A 77 2.90 -10.43 30.52
N THR A 78 3.12 -11.47 29.73
CA THR A 78 4.16 -12.49 29.93
C THR A 78 5.48 -12.15 29.23
N ASP A 79 5.53 -11.09 28.42
CA ASP A 79 6.75 -10.70 27.72
C ASP A 79 7.74 -10.15 28.77
N GLN A 80 9.00 -10.59 28.70
CA GLN A 80 10.03 -10.10 29.61
C GLN A 80 10.26 -8.59 29.39
N PRO A 81 10.65 -7.84 30.43
CA PRO A 81 11.05 -6.44 30.28
C PRO A 81 12.12 -6.32 29.19
N LYS A 82 11.98 -5.31 28.33
CA LYS A 82 12.95 -5.09 27.25
C LYS A 82 14.31 -4.79 27.84
N LYS A 83 15.35 -5.41 27.28
CA LYS A 83 16.74 -5.04 27.57
C LYS A 83 17.09 -3.77 26.81
N GLU A 84 17.98 -2.98 27.38
CA GLU A 84 18.55 -1.79 26.73
C GLU A 84 19.08 -2.16 25.33
N GLY A 85 18.64 -1.42 24.30
CA GLY A 85 18.99 -1.69 22.89
C GLY A 85 18.08 -2.67 22.13
N GLN A 86 16.95 -3.14 22.69
CA GLN A 86 15.93 -3.89 21.94
C GLN A 86 14.91 -2.96 21.28
N SER A 87 14.61 -3.18 20.00
CA SER A 87 13.66 -2.37 19.22
C SER A 87 12.26 -2.35 19.86
N GLU A 88 11.72 -1.15 20.04
CA GLU A 88 10.38 -0.98 20.57
C GLU A 88 9.32 -1.41 19.54
N THR A 89 8.21 -1.98 20.00
CA THR A 89 7.12 -2.44 19.13
C THR A 89 5.74 -2.19 19.74
N ASP A 90 5.66 -1.83 21.02
CA ASP A 90 4.42 -1.54 21.72
C ASP A 90 4.43 -0.04 22.00
N TYR A 91 3.73 0.71 21.15
CA TYR A 91 3.72 2.16 21.16
C TYR A 91 2.43 2.70 21.77
N ARG A 92 1.86 2.02 22.78
CA ARG A 92 0.63 2.48 23.45
C ARG A 92 0.72 3.90 24.02
N HIS A 93 1.93 4.36 24.35
CA HIS A 93 2.17 5.70 24.87
C HIS A 93 1.88 6.78 23.81
N LEU A 94 1.90 6.43 22.52
CA LEU A 94 1.55 7.32 21.41
C LEU A 94 0.04 7.48 21.21
N HIS A 95 -0.81 6.78 21.98
CA HIS A 95 -2.27 6.87 21.85
C HIS A 95 -2.79 8.31 21.99
N GLU A 96 -2.24 9.09 22.93
CA GLU A 96 -2.69 10.47 23.14
C GLU A 96 -2.39 11.38 21.94
N GLN A 97 -1.35 11.05 21.15
CA GLN A 97 -0.96 11.82 19.97
C GLN A 97 -1.59 11.29 18.67
N PHE A 98 -1.79 9.98 18.57
CA PHE A 98 -2.26 9.28 17.36
C PHE A 98 -3.35 8.26 17.70
N SER A 99 -4.44 8.73 18.30
CA SER A 99 -5.53 7.88 18.83
C SER A 99 -6.21 7.00 17.78
N GLU A 100 -6.16 7.45 16.53
CA GLU A 100 -6.66 6.77 15.33
C GLU A 100 -5.70 5.68 14.84
N LEU A 101 -4.40 5.78 15.16
CA LEU A 101 -3.38 4.82 14.73
C LEU A 101 -3.07 3.75 15.76
N VAL A 102 -3.19 4.07 17.06
CA VAL A 102 -2.91 3.12 18.14
C VAL A 102 -3.90 3.29 19.28
N ASP A 103 -4.48 2.18 19.73
CA ASP A 103 -5.42 2.21 20.86
C ASP A 103 -4.68 2.23 22.22
N ARG A 104 -5.45 2.43 23.30
CA ARG A 104 -4.92 2.43 24.69
C ARG A 104 -4.28 1.10 25.11
N ASN A 105 -4.55 0.02 24.40
CA ASN A 105 -3.96 -1.29 24.64
C ASN A 105 -2.65 -1.49 23.87
N GLY A 106 -2.27 -0.56 22.98
CA GLY A 106 -1.09 -0.64 22.13
C GLY A 106 -1.33 -1.33 20.78
N ASN A 107 -2.58 -1.59 20.40
CA ASN A 107 -2.92 -2.16 19.11
C ASN A 107 -2.78 -1.09 18.01
N GLY A 108 -1.77 -1.22 17.17
CA GLY A 108 -1.60 -0.36 16.00
C GLY A 108 -2.68 -0.60 14.94
N TRP A 109 -2.83 0.35 14.02
CA TRP A 109 -3.88 0.33 13.01
C TRP A 109 -3.82 -0.92 12.15
N PHE A 110 -2.62 -1.27 11.65
CA PHE A 110 -2.46 -2.44 10.79
C PHE A 110 -2.70 -3.76 11.53
N TYR A 111 -2.23 -3.82 12.79
CA TYR A 111 -2.48 -4.97 13.64
C TYR A 111 -3.99 -5.16 13.87
N THR A 112 -4.69 -4.08 14.24
CA THR A 112 -6.13 -4.05 14.47
C THR A 112 -6.90 -4.42 13.20
N PHE A 113 -6.51 -3.86 12.05
CA PHE A 113 -7.10 -4.18 10.75
C PHE A 113 -7.04 -5.68 10.44
N VAL A 114 -5.89 -6.32 10.65
CA VAL A 114 -5.74 -7.77 10.41
C VAL A 114 -6.57 -8.59 11.40
N GLN A 115 -6.60 -8.23 12.70
CA GLN A 115 -7.45 -8.93 13.68
C GLN A 115 -8.93 -8.82 13.32
N ASN A 116 -9.39 -7.64 12.95
CA ASN A 116 -10.77 -7.40 12.55
C ASN A 116 -11.13 -8.12 11.25
N THR A 117 -10.20 -8.21 10.28
CA THR A 117 -10.36 -9.01 9.07
C THR A 117 -10.56 -10.49 9.41
N ILE A 118 -9.73 -11.04 10.30
CA ILE A 118 -9.85 -12.42 10.78
C ILE A 118 -11.20 -12.65 11.46
N LYS A 119 -11.61 -11.73 12.35
CA LYS A 119 -12.89 -11.78 13.06
C LYS A 119 -14.05 -11.76 12.08
N PHE A 120 -14.05 -10.82 11.13
CA PHE A 120 -15.09 -10.68 10.12
C PHE A 120 -15.29 -11.97 9.32
N ILE A 121 -14.20 -12.59 8.84
CA ILE A 121 -14.27 -13.86 8.10
C ILE A 121 -14.89 -14.98 8.94
N LYS A 122 -14.51 -15.08 10.22
CA LYS A 122 -15.05 -16.09 11.14
C LYS A 122 -16.53 -15.88 11.46
N ASP A 123 -16.93 -14.63 11.63
CA ASP A 123 -18.30 -14.26 12.03
C ASP A 123 -19.26 -14.26 10.83
N ASN A 124 -18.75 -14.25 9.58
CA ASN A 124 -19.56 -14.21 8.35
C ASN A 124 -19.08 -15.24 7.30
N PRO A 125 -19.03 -16.55 7.63
CA PRO A 125 -18.49 -17.57 6.73
C PRO A 125 -19.30 -17.71 5.44
N ASP A 126 -20.60 -17.46 5.46
CA ASP A 126 -21.53 -17.48 4.34
C ASP A 126 -21.33 -16.31 3.36
N LYS A 127 -20.76 -15.19 3.84
CA LYS A 127 -20.54 -13.96 3.04
C LYS A 127 -19.17 -13.88 2.40
N VAL A 128 -18.29 -14.85 2.68
CA VAL A 128 -16.94 -14.93 2.10
C VAL A 128 -16.79 -16.19 1.26
N SER A 129 -15.87 -16.17 0.29
CA SER A 129 -15.64 -17.36 -0.55
C SER A 129 -15.08 -18.53 0.27
N LYS A 130 -15.30 -19.78 -0.17
CA LYS A 130 -14.67 -20.97 0.44
C LYS A 130 -13.14 -20.88 0.49
N TYR A 131 -12.53 -20.16 -0.45
CA TYR A 131 -11.10 -19.88 -0.44
C TYR A 131 -10.73 -18.92 0.70
N ASP A 132 -11.51 -17.87 0.91
CA ASP A 132 -11.28 -16.86 1.93
C ASP A 132 -11.53 -17.36 3.35
N GLN A 133 -12.45 -18.31 3.54
CA GLN A 133 -12.70 -18.96 4.83
C GLN A 133 -11.44 -19.62 5.45
N LYS A 134 -10.44 -19.98 4.62
CA LYS A 134 -9.17 -20.57 5.07
C LYS A 134 -8.11 -19.52 5.46
N LYS A 135 -8.35 -18.23 5.19
CA LYS A 135 -7.40 -17.15 5.47
C LYS A 135 -7.09 -16.95 6.96
N PRO A 136 -8.06 -17.07 7.90
CA PRO A 136 -7.77 -17.01 9.33
C PRO A 136 -6.66 -17.97 9.79
N ASP A 137 -6.65 -19.20 9.25
CA ASP A 137 -5.62 -20.18 9.59
C ASP A 137 -4.24 -19.77 9.06
N LYS A 138 -4.19 -19.18 7.86
CA LYS A 138 -2.94 -18.67 7.27
C LYS A 138 -2.39 -17.44 8.00
N LEU A 139 -3.23 -16.72 8.74
CA LEU A 139 -2.82 -15.59 9.56
C LEU A 139 -2.54 -15.98 11.02
N LYS A 140 -2.59 -17.28 11.37
CA LYS A 140 -2.08 -17.76 12.67
C LYS A 140 -0.61 -17.37 12.79
N GLY A 141 -0.27 -16.66 13.87
CA GLY A 141 1.10 -16.16 14.10
C GLY A 141 1.41 -14.81 13.44
N PHE A 142 0.45 -14.16 12.79
CA PHE A 142 0.63 -12.81 12.21
C PHE A 142 1.28 -11.85 13.20
N ALA A 143 0.82 -11.79 14.46
CA ALA A 143 1.35 -10.89 15.48
C ALA A 143 2.88 -11.06 15.68
N THR A 144 3.35 -12.30 15.74
CA THR A 144 4.78 -12.62 15.91
C THR A 144 5.57 -12.24 14.66
N ALA A 145 5.04 -12.58 13.47
CA ALA A 145 5.69 -12.27 12.20
C ALA A 145 5.77 -10.74 11.96
N TRP A 146 4.67 -10.05 12.25
CA TRP A 146 4.58 -8.60 12.14
C TRP A 146 5.52 -7.91 13.13
N ARG A 147 5.54 -8.32 14.40
CA ARG A 147 6.50 -7.81 15.39
C ARG A 147 7.94 -7.91 14.89
N LYS A 148 8.31 -9.04 14.26
CA LYS A 148 9.64 -9.21 13.65
C LYS A 148 9.89 -8.19 12.53
N LYS A 149 8.90 -7.93 11.67
CA LYS A 149 9.00 -6.90 10.61
C LYS A 149 9.14 -5.50 11.19
N VAL A 150 8.33 -5.14 12.18
CA VAL A 150 8.41 -3.82 12.82
C VAL A 150 9.78 -3.59 13.47
N MET A 151 10.36 -4.61 14.12
CA MET A 151 11.73 -4.50 14.63
C MET A 151 12.76 -4.32 13.51
N GLN A 152 12.59 -5.02 12.37
CA GLN A 152 13.47 -4.88 11.20
C GLN A 152 13.40 -3.48 10.58
N TYR A 153 12.19 -2.94 10.42
CA TYR A 153 11.98 -1.63 9.78
C TYR A 153 12.62 -0.48 10.56
N GLN A 154 12.82 -0.65 11.87
CA GLN A 154 13.46 0.35 12.73
C GLN A 154 14.98 0.25 12.79
N VAL A 155 15.58 -0.80 12.21
CA VAL A 155 17.04 -0.92 12.19
C VAL A 155 17.60 0.24 11.35
N PRO A 156 18.47 1.10 11.91
CA PRO A 156 19.04 2.22 11.17
C PRO A 156 19.82 1.72 9.96
N LEU A 157 19.76 2.44 8.83
CA LEU A 157 20.39 2.02 7.58
C LEU A 157 21.87 1.62 7.75
N TYR A 158 22.64 2.41 8.50
CA TYR A 158 24.08 2.19 8.74
C TYR A 158 24.41 1.25 9.91
N SER A 159 23.41 0.54 10.46
CA SER A 159 23.66 -0.43 11.52
C SER A 159 24.42 -1.64 10.99
N SER A 160 25.35 -2.18 11.78
CA SER A 160 25.98 -3.48 11.51
C SER A 160 24.99 -4.65 11.51
N LYS A 161 23.77 -4.44 12.01
CA LYS A 161 22.66 -5.40 11.99
C LYS A 161 21.78 -5.30 10.73
N THR A 162 22.01 -4.30 9.86
CA THR A 162 21.28 -4.15 8.61
C THR A 162 21.62 -5.30 7.67
N GLN A 163 20.60 -5.98 7.16
CA GLN A 163 20.76 -7.02 6.15
C GLN A 163 20.28 -6.49 4.81
N GLY A 164 21.06 -6.68 3.74
CA GLY A 164 20.68 -6.21 2.39
C GLY A 164 19.40 -6.86 1.82
N SER A 165 18.83 -7.86 2.50
CA SER A 165 17.52 -8.43 2.17
C SER A 165 16.34 -7.67 2.78
N PHE A 166 16.58 -6.65 3.61
CA PHE A 166 15.54 -5.80 4.18
C PHE A 166 15.08 -4.82 3.12
N LEU A 167 13.86 -5.04 2.61
CA LEU A 167 13.26 -4.21 1.55
C LEU A 167 12.63 -2.91 2.08
N ILE A 168 12.49 -2.75 3.40
CA ILE A 168 11.81 -1.61 4.02
C ILE A 168 12.58 -1.21 5.28
N HIS A 169 12.96 0.06 5.36
CA HIS A 169 13.40 0.75 6.57
C HIS A 169 12.58 2.02 6.76
N PHE A 170 12.29 2.39 8.00
CA PHE A 170 11.61 3.66 8.27
C PHE A 170 12.41 4.86 7.75
N ASP A 171 13.73 4.79 7.79
CA ASP A 171 14.60 5.85 7.27
C ASP A 171 14.37 6.05 5.76
N ASP A 172 14.32 4.95 4.98
CA ASP A 172 14.03 5.00 3.53
C ASP A 172 12.61 5.52 3.27
N ILE A 173 11.61 5.07 4.04
CA ILE A 173 10.22 5.53 3.92
C ILE A 173 10.11 7.04 4.18
N LEU A 174 10.82 7.55 5.18
CA LEU A 174 10.82 8.97 5.53
C LEU A 174 11.56 9.79 4.47
N ALA A 175 12.66 9.28 3.92
CA ALA A 175 13.36 9.92 2.80
C ALA A 175 12.47 9.99 1.55
N ASP A 176 11.83 8.89 1.17
CA ASP A 176 10.87 8.84 0.06
C ASP A 176 9.68 9.80 0.29
N ALA A 177 9.18 9.87 1.53
CA ALA A 177 8.10 10.77 1.89
C ALA A 177 8.51 12.24 1.75
N LEU A 178 9.73 12.57 2.16
CA LEU A 178 10.29 13.92 2.03
C LEU A 178 10.46 14.29 0.55
N GLU A 179 11.04 13.41 -0.26
CA GLU A 179 11.25 13.62 -1.71
C GLU A 179 9.93 13.83 -2.46
N GLN A 180 8.88 13.10 -2.09
CA GLN A 180 7.58 13.18 -2.75
C GLN A 180 6.71 14.37 -2.29
N GLY A 181 7.03 15.02 -1.17
CA GLY A 181 6.27 16.15 -0.65
C GLY A 181 4.87 15.82 -0.11
N GLU A 182 4.02 16.83 -0.02
CA GLU A 182 2.64 16.70 0.48
C GLU A 182 1.79 15.71 -0.32
N LEU A 183 0.77 15.10 0.28
CA LEU A 183 -0.19 14.26 -0.42
C LEU A 183 -0.97 15.05 -1.48
N GLN A 184 -0.96 14.56 -2.71
CA GLN A 184 -1.61 15.21 -3.85
C GLN A 184 -2.88 14.47 -4.27
N ASN A 185 -3.86 15.23 -4.76
CA ASN A 185 -4.90 14.65 -5.58
C ASN A 185 -4.51 14.81 -7.05
N LYS A 186 -3.91 13.76 -7.62
CA LYS A 186 -3.51 13.71 -9.03
C LYS A 186 -4.60 13.12 -9.92
N ASP A 187 -5.84 13.08 -9.43
CA ASP A 187 -6.96 12.59 -10.21
C ASP A 187 -7.48 13.68 -11.14
N PHE A 188 -7.78 13.32 -12.39
CA PHE A 188 -8.22 14.24 -13.43
C PHE A 188 -9.05 13.49 -14.48
N GLU A 189 -9.92 14.19 -15.21
CA GLU A 189 -10.67 13.57 -16.31
C GLU A 189 -9.83 13.51 -17.59
N LEU A 190 -9.90 12.39 -18.30
CA LEU A 190 -9.31 12.28 -19.63
C LEU A 190 -10.19 13.02 -20.64
N SER A 191 -9.61 13.48 -21.76
CA SER A 191 -10.42 14.07 -22.82
C SER A 191 -11.42 13.04 -23.38
N PRO A 192 -12.58 13.47 -23.90
CA PRO A 192 -13.55 12.57 -24.52
C PRO A 192 -12.92 11.72 -25.63
N GLU A 193 -12.05 12.30 -26.45
CA GLU A 193 -11.37 11.64 -27.56
C GLU A 193 -10.44 10.52 -27.06
N LEU A 194 -9.63 10.81 -26.04
CA LEU A 194 -8.77 9.80 -25.43
C LEU A 194 -9.60 8.71 -24.75
N THR A 195 -10.69 9.08 -24.08
CA THR A 195 -11.59 8.11 -23.43
C THR A 195 -12.21 7.16 -24.45
N GLU A 196 -12.70 7.66 -25.58
CA GLU A 196 -13.23 6.85 -26.67
C GLU A 196 -12.17 5.90 -27.26
N GLN A 197 -10.94 6.40 -27.46
CA GLN A 197 -9.83 5.56 -27.91
C GLN A 197 -9.50 4.44 -26.93
N LEU A 198 -9.50 4.71 -25.63
CA LEU A 198 -9.27 3.68 -24.61
C LEU A 198 -10.40 2.65 -24.58
N ILE A 199 -11.66 3.08 -24.78
CA ILE A 199 -12.81 2.17 -24.90
C ILE A 199 -12.59 1.20 -26.07
N LEU A 200 -12.28 1.73 -27.26
CA LEU A 200 -12.06 0.94 -28.47
C LEU A 200 -10.83 0.02 -28.36
N SER A 201 -9.80 0.46 -27.64
CA SER A 201 -8.54 -0.26 -27.49
C SER A 201 -8.53 -1.26 -26.34
N THR A 202 -9.52 -1.23 -25.43
CA THR A 202 -9.53 -2.09 -24.23
C THR A 202 -9.62 -3.57 -24.64
N PRO A 203 -8.62 -4.42 -24.29
CA PRO A 203 -8.64 -5.82 -24.67
C PRO A 203 -9.77 -6.59 -23.98
N LYS A 204 -10.35 -7.57 -24.69
CA LYS A 204 -11.39 -8.43 -24.14
C LYS A 204 -10.90 -9.10 -22.85
N GLY A 205 -11.62 -8.88 -21.76
CA GLY A 205 -11.32 -9.45 -20.44
C GLY A 205 -10.50 -8.55 -19.52
N VAL A 206 -10.06 -7.37 -19.97
CA VAL A 206 -9.58 -6.27 -19.12
C VAL A 206 -10.76 -5.34 -18.82
N LYS A 207 -10.87 -4.86 -17.58
CA LYS A 207 -11.87 -3.84 -17.24
C LYS A 207 -11.40 -2.47 -17.74
N LEU A 208 -12.28 -1.69 -18.37
CA LEU A 208 -11.96 -0.34 -18.86
C LEU A 208 -11.34 0.55 -17.77
N GLU A 209 -11.91 0.52 -16.56
CA GLU A 209 -11.41 1.26 -15.39
C GLU A 209 -9.93 0.98 -15.09
N VAL A 210 -9.46 -0.26 -15.31
CA VAL A 210 -8.06 -0.64 -15.11
C VAL A 210 -7.17 0.08 -16.11
N LEU A 211 -7.56 0.08 -17.39
CA LEU A 211 -6.78 0.75 -18.44
C LEU A 211 -6.77 2.27 -18.22
N ILE A 212 -7.92 2.89 -17.92
CA ILE A 212 -8.02 4.32 -17.63
C ILE A 212 -7.13 4.70 -16.44
N THR A 213 -7.23 3.95 -15.33
CA THR A 213 -6.41 4.22 -14.14
C THR A 213 -4.93 4.08 -14.43
N LEU A 214 -4.53 3.07 -15.20
CA LEU A 214 -3.13 2.85 -15.58
C LEU A 214 -2.60 4.02 -16.43
N TYR A 215 -3.41 4.52 -17.36
CA TYR A 215 -3.07 5.64 -18.24
C TYR A 215 -2.94 6.95 -17.45
N LYS A 216 -3.92 7.25 -16.59
CA LYS A 216 -3.86 8.41 -15.69
C LYS A 216 -2.66 8.33 -14.75
N TYR A 217 -2.39 7.15 -14.20
CA TYR A 217 -1.22 6.92 -13.35
C TYR A 217 0.10 7.14 -14.09
N TYR A 218 0.19 6.73 -15.36
CA TYR A 218 1.35 7.02 -16.19
C TYR A 218 1.56 8.53 -16.33
N ILE A 219 0.53 9.26 -16.78
CA ILE A 219 0.60 10.72 -16.99
C ILE A 219 0.99 11.43 -15.69
N ALA A 220 0.38 11.05 -14.58
CA ALA A 220 0.60 11.68 -13.27
C ALA A 220 1.98 11.40 -12.64
N ASN A 221 2.72 10.39 -13.13
CA ASN A 221 4.00 9.97 -12.55
C ASN A 221 5.14 9.89 -13.58
N LYS A 222 4.91 10.33 -14.83
CA LYS A 222 5.96 10.38 -15.86
C LYS A 222 6.99 11.45 -15.48
N GLN A 223 8.26 11.08 -15.52
CA GLN A 223 9.37 12.01 -15.37
C GLN A 223 9.83 12.50 -16.76
N ASN A 224 10.38 13.72 -16.83
CA ASN A 224 10.74 14.35 -18.11
C ASN A 224 11.86 13.62 -18.86
N ASN A 225 12.73 12.90 -18.15
CA ASN A 225 13.93 12.24 -18.69
C ASN A 225 13.74 10.76 -19.01
N THR A 226 12.53 10.19 -18.82
CA THR A 226 12.28 8.78 -19.08
C THR A 226 10.83 8.53 -19.48
N ASP A 227 10.63 7.66 -20.46
CA ASP A 227 9.30 7.17 -20.81
C ASP A 227 8.81 6.07 -19.86
N TRP A 228 9.67 5.56 -18.97
CA TRP A 228 9.32 4.52 -18.01
C TRP A 228 8.81 5.10 -16.69
N VAL A 229 7.70 4.57 -16.22
CA VAL A 229 7.10 4.88 -14.92
C VAL A 229 7.16 3.66 -14.01
N ILE A 230 7.47 3.85 -12.73
CA ILE A 230 7.46 2.77 -11.73
C ILE A 230 6.02 2.27 -11.55
N LEU A 231 5.81 0.96 -11.67
CA LEU A 231 4.52 0.31 -11.54
C LEU A 231 4.41 -0.46 -10.22
N PRO A 232 3.69 0.06 -9.20
CA PRO A 232 3.47 -0.65 -7.95
C PRO A 232 2.37 -1.72 -8.12
N VAL A 233 2.70 -2.83 -8.80
CA VAL A 233 1.76 -3.89 -9.19
C VAL A 233 0.90 -4.38 -8.02
N THR A 234 1.51 -4.64 -6.86
CA THR A 234 0.82 -5.12 -5.66
C THR A 234 -0.23 -4.11 -5.17
N ASN A 235 0.06 -2.81 -5.26
CA ASN A 235 -0.85 -1.75 -4.82
C ASN A 235 -1.98 -1.54 -5.84
N PHE A 236 -1.74 -1.73 -7.14
CA PHE A 236 -2.80 -1.77 -8.15
C PHE A 236 -3.76 -2.95 -7.91
N ASP A 237 -3.23 -4.14 -7.66
CA ASP A 237 -4.02 -5.31 -7.27
C ASP A 237 -4.89 -4.99 -6.03
N ALA A 238 -4.28 -4.39 -5.00
CA ALA A 238 -4.98 -4.00 -3.78
C ALA A 238 -6.05 -2.92 -4.01
N TYR A 239 -5.76 -1.92 -4.84
CA TYR A 239 -6.69 -0.84 -5.19
C TYR A 239 -7.94 -1.37 -5.91
N PHE A 240 -7.76 -2.32 -6.84
CA PHE A 240 -8.87 -2.96 -7.55
C PHE A 240 -9.51 -4.13 -6.79
N GLY A 241 -9.04 -4.46 -5.58
CA GLY A 241 -9.52 -5.59 -4.80
C GLY A 241 -9.36 -6.94 -5.51
N THR A 242 -8.34 -7.10 -6.37
CA THR A 242 -8.13 -8.31 -7.19
C THR A 242 -6.65 -8.65 -7.29
N THR A 243 -6.31 -9.88 -7.69
CA THR A 243 -4.92 -10.24 -8.10
C THR A 243 -4.78 -10.36 -9.61
N ALA A 244 -5.86 -10.05 -10.34
CA ALA A 244 -5.90 -10.17 -11.78
C ALA A 244 -5.08 -9.09 -12.49
N PHE A 245 -4.81 -7.94 -11.85
CA PHE A 245 -4.02 -6.88 -12.48
C PHE A 245 -2.61 -7.40 -12.78
N GLY A 246 -1.89 -7.83 -11.75
CA GLY A 246 -0.52 -8.34 -11.91
C GLY A 246 -0.44 -9.64 -12.70
N ARG A 247 -1.42 -10.55 -12.53
CA ARG A 247 -1.35 -11.91 -13.09
C ARG A 247 -1.90 -12.07 -14.50
N ARG A 248 -2.84 -11.20 -14.91
CA ARG A 248 -3.59 -11.35 -16.17
C ARG A 248 -3.66 -10.07 -16.97
N TYR A 249 -4.09 -8.96 -16.36
CA TYR A 249 -4.35 -7.74 -17.12
C TYR A 249 -3.07 -7.16 -17.72
N LEU A 250 -1.96 -7.15 -16.98
CA LEU A 250 -0.68 -6.70 -17.54
C LEU A 250 -0.25 -7.50 -18.77
N GLN A 251 -0.47 -8.82 -18.78
CA GLN A 251 -0.15 -9.66 -19.93
C GLN A 251 -1.03 -9.31 -21.13
N LEU A 252 -2.35 -9.20 -20.93
CA LEU A 252 -3.30 -8.83 -21.99
C LEU A 252 -3.02 -7.44 -22.56
N LEU A 253 -2.61 -6.48 -21.72
CA LEU A 253 -2.26 -5.13 -22.15
C LEU A 253 -0.98 -5.11 -23.00
N LYS A 254 0.00 -5.97 -22.69
CA LYS A 254 1.21 -6.16 -23.50
C LYS A 254 0.90 -6.83 -24.83
N GLU A 255 0.08 -7.88 -24.83
CA GLU A 255 -0.33 -8.60 -26.03
C GLU A 255 -1.12 -7.70 -27.00
N ALA A 256 -1.91 -6.78 -26.46
CA ALA A 256 -2.61 -5.75 -27.23
C ALA A 256 -1.71 -4.57 -27.65
N ASN A 257 -0.40 -4.64 -27.36
CA ASN A 257 0.58 -3.59 -27.65
C ASN A 257 0.21 -2.21 -27.07
N LEU A 258 -0.48 -2.17 -25.93
CA LEU A 258 -0.85 -0.91 -25.27
C LEU A 258 0.25 -0.41 -24.33
N ILE A 259 1.00 -1.35 -23.76
CA ILE A 259 2.10 -1.07 -22.83
C ILE A 259 3.32 -1.95 -23.14
N GLU A 260 4.49 -1.42 -22.83
CA GLU A 260 5.67 -2.23 -22.53
C GLU A 260 5.87 -2.25 -21.02
N SER A 261 6.23 -3.41 -20.45
CA SER A 261 6.52 -3.51 -19.03
C SER A 261 7.63 -4.50 -18.77
N GLU A 262 8.53 -4.13 -17.86
CA GLU A 262 9.65 -4.95 -17.42
C GLU A 262 9.69 -5.02 -15.89
N THR A 263 10.33 -6.06 -15.37
CA THR A 263 10.52 -6.24 -13.93
C THR A 263 11.90 -6.77 -13.67
N SER A 264 12.67 -6.04 -12.88
CA SER A 264 14.04 -6.39 -12.52
C SER A 264 14.32 -5.93 -11.10
N TYR A 265 15.09 -6.71 -10.35
CA TYR A 265 15.48 -6.42 -8.96
C TYR A 265 14.31 -6.04 -8.03
N GLY A 266 13.14 -6.62 -8.24
CA GLY A 266 11.94 -6.35 -7.43
C GLY A 266 11.19 -5.06 -7.78
N VAL A 267 11.63 -4.32 -8.80
CA VAL A 267 10.96 -3.12 -9.32
C VAL A 267 10.31 -3.45 -10.66
N SER A 268 9.02 -3.17 -10.77
CA SER A 268 8.30 -3.20 -12.03
C SER A 268 8.20 -1.79 -12.59
N ARG A 269 8.41 -1.63 -13.90
CA ARG A 269 8.20 -0.37 -14.62
C ARG A 269 7.48 -0.61 -15.92
N PHE A 270 6.79 0.41 -16.42
CA PHE A 270 6.03 0.34 -17.65
C PHE A 270 6.09 1.66 -18.42
N LYS A 271 5.85 1.58 -19.73
CA LYS A 271 5.60 2.74 -20.59
C LYS A 271 4.41 2.45 -21.49
N LEU A 272 3.76 3.51 -21.96
CA LEU A 272 2.62 3.41 -22.85
C LEU A 272 3.08 3.43 -24.31
N ASN A 273 2.54 2.53 -25.13
CA ASN A 273 2.86 2.45 -26.56
C ASN A 273 1.92 3.33 -27.41
N LEU A 274 0.71 3.59 -26.90
CA LEU A 274 -0.29 4.47 -27.54
C LEU A 274 0.17 5.93 -27.71
N LEU A 275 1.33 6.30 -27.17
CA LEU A 275 1.83 7.68 -27.15
C LEU A 275 2.50 8.16 -28.45
N GLN A 276 2.62 7.33 -29.49
CA GLN A 276 3.16 7.81 -30.77
C GLN A 276 2.29 8.90 -31.45
N TYR A 277 1.05 9.14 -30.99
CA TYR A 277 0.14 10.12 -31.60
C TYR A 277 -0.34 11.27 -30.69
N LEU A 278 0.01 11.28 -29.39
CA LEU A 278 -0.63 12.18 -28.40
C LEU A 278 0.28 13.26 -27.79
N LEU A 279 1.57 13.30 -28.12
CA LEU A 279 2.46 14.41 -27.74
C LEU A 279 2.19 15.72 -28.52
N ILE A 280 1.15 15.78 -29.35
CA ILE A 280 0.78 16.99 -30.10
C ILE A 280 -0.23 17.87 -29.35
N VAL A 281 -0.82 17.40 -28.22
CA VAL A 281 -1.95 18.12 -27.57
C VAL A 281 -1.81 18.29 -26.04
N LEU A 282 -0.61 18.12 -25.49
CA LEU A 282 -0.27 18.59 -24.12
C LEU A 282 0.92 19.53 -24.18
#